data_AF-A0A6B3NLU8-F1
#
_entry.id   AF-A0A6B3NLU8-F1
#
_cell.length_a   1.000
_cell.length_b   1.000
_cell.length_c   1.000
_cell.angle_alpha   90.00
_cell.angle_beta   90.00
_cell.angle_gamma   90.00
#
_symmetry.space_group_name_H-M   'P 1'
#
loop_
_entity.id
_entity.type
_entity.pdbx_description
1 polymer ?
#
loop_
_entity_poly.entity_id
_entity_poly.type
_entity_poly.pdbx_seq_one_letter_code
_entity_poly.pdbx_strand_id
1 'polypeptide(L)' 'MASTPQYQSNLNIQLLVEKILSEGQLSRQEYLQMTRAILSDYNVTEEESSQINRIFDDVQTGSLKLVD' A
#
# COMPACT_ATOMS: atom_id res chain seq x y z
N MET A 1 27.78 -13.85 6.36
CA MET A 1 26.92 -12.74 6.81
C MET A 1 25.98 -12.44 5.66
N ALA A 2 24.76 -12.96 5.70
CA ALA A 2 23.79 -12.83 4.62
C ALA A 2 22.96 -11.57 4.84
N SER A 3 23.25 -10.52 4.08
CA SER A 3 22.45 -9.30 4.08
C SER A 3 21.17 -9.58 3.29
N THR A 4 20.06 -9.75 3.99
CA THR A 4 18.71 -9.88 3.43
C THR A 4 18.32 -8.62 2.67
N PRO A 5 17.71 -8.72 1.47
CA PRO A 5 17.26 -7.56 0.70
C PRO A 5 15.93 -7.04 1.28
N GLN A 6 15.97 -6.41 2.45
CA GLN A 6 14.80 -5.75 3.07
C GLN A 6 14.43 -4.41 2.37
N TYR A 7 15.26 -3.92 1.45
CA TYR A 7 15.05 -2.64 0.78
C TYR A 7 14.08 -2.67 -0.42
N GLN A 8 13.72 -3.86 -0.93
CA GLN A 8 12.90 -3.96 -2.15
C GLN A 8 11.39 -3.90 -1.87
N SER A 9 10.93 -4.36 -0.71
CA SER A 9 9.53 -4.26 -0.30
C SER A 9 9.13 -2.82 0.01
N ASN A 10 10.02 -2.06 0.66
CA ASN A 10 9.74 -0.71 1.14
C ASN A 10 9.51 0.31 0.00
N LEU A 11 10.29 0.20 -1.09
CA LEU A 11 10.12 1.05 -2.26
C LEU A 11 8.81 0.78 -3.01
N ASN A 12 8.28 -0.44 -2.95
CA ASN A 12 7.12 -0.82 -3.74
C ASN A 12 5.82 -0.26 -3.15
N ILE A 13 5.68 -0.26 -1.81
CA ILE A 13 4.47 0.26 -1.15
C ILE A 13 4.39 1.77 -1.26
N GLN A 14 5.48 2.51 -1.02
CA GLN A 14 5.47 3.97 -1.16
C GLN A 14 5.15 4.39 -2.60
N LEU A 15 5.74 3.74 -3.61
CA LEU A 15 5.42 4.03 -5.01
C LEU A 15 3.96 3.72 -5.35
N LEU A 16 3.40 2.63 -4.81
CA LEU A 16 1.98 2.31 -4.99
C LEU A 16 1.11 3.40 -4.36
N VAL A 17 1.41 3.80 -3.13
CA VAL A 17 0.70 4.84 -2.37
C VAL A 17 0.73 6.17 -3.11
N GLU A 18 1.91 6.62 -3.54
CA GLU A 18 2.08 7.86 -4.31
C GLU A 18 1.31 7.81 -5.64
N LYS A 19 1.35 6.67 -6.33
CA LYS A 19 0.59 6.47 -7.57
C LYS A 19 -0.91 6.61 -7.31
N ILE A 20 -1.46 5.94 -6.29
CA ILE A 20 -2.87 5.99 -5.94
C ILE A 20 -3.30 7.42 -5.56
N LEU A 21 -2.49 8.12 -4.76
CA LEU A 21 -2.74 9.51 -4.38
C LEU A 21 -2.69 10.44 -5.60
N SER A 22 -1.76 10.21 -6.54
CA SER A 22 -1.65 10.98 -7.78
C SER A 22 -2.80 10.72 -8.75
N GLU A 23 -3.27 9.47 -8.83
CA GLU A 23 -4.37 9.10 -9.72
C GLU A 23 -5.75 9.41 -9.11
N GLY A 24 -5.83 9.59 -7.78
CA GLY A 24 -7.08 9.85 -7.06
C GLY A 24 -8.07 8.68 -7.13
N GLN A 25 -7.59 7.52 -7.56
CA GLN A 25 -8.34 6.29 -7.71
C GLN A 25 -7.48 5.11 -7.27
N LEU A 26 -8.15 4.10 -6.72
CA LEU A 26 -7.54 2.88 -6.25
C LEU A 26 -8.15 1.71 -7.01
N SER A 27 -7.35 0.95 -7.77
CA SER A 27 -7.87 -0.26 -8.39
C SER A 27 -8.12 -1.36 -7.37
N ARG A 28 -9.09 -2.23 -7.65
CA ARG A 28 -9.35 -3.40 -6.81
C ARG A 28 -8.14 -4.33 -6.71
N GLN A 29 -7.31 -4.38 -7.75
CA GLN A 29 -6.06 -5.15 -7.74
C GLN A 29 -5.03 -4.55 -6.78
N GLU A 30 -4.86 -3.23 -6.79
CA GLU A 30 -3.97 -2.51 -5.88
C GLU A 30 -4.44 -2.64 -4.42
N TYR A 31 -5.76 -2.51 -4.17
CA TYR A 31 -6.34 -2.74 -2.85
C TYR A 31 -6.00 -4.15 -2.34
N LEU A 32 -6.25 -5.19 -3.16
CA LEU A 32 -5.93 -6.57 -2.79
C LEU A 32 -4.44 -6.81 -2.59
N GLN A 33 -3.58 -6.14 -3.37
CA GLN A 33 -2.14 -6.26 -3.24
C GLN A 33 -1.66 -5.66 -1.91
N MET A 34 -2.18 -4.51 -1.52
CA MET A 34 -1.92 -3.87 -0.22
C MET A 34 -2.43 -4.71 0.95
N THR A 35 -3.67 -5.22 0.87
CA THR A 35 -4.21 -6.11 1.91
C THR A 35 -3.37 -7.36 2.05
N ARG A 36 -2.93 -7.96 0.94
CA ARG A 36 -2.03 -9.12 0.98
C ARG A 36 -0.69 -8.77 1.60
N ALA A 37 -0.12 -7.61 1.29
CA ALA A 37 1.14 -7.17 1.87
C ALA A 37 1.05 -6.98 3.40
N ILE A 38 -0.09 -6.50 3.92
CA ILE A 38 -0.34 -6.42 5.37
C ILE A 38 -0.58 -7.79 6.01
N LEU A 39 -1.33 -8.67 5.33
CA LEU A 39 -1.73 -9.97 5.89
C LEU A 39 -0.66 -11.05 5.79
N SER A 40 0.14 -11.04 4.74
CA SER A 40 1.40 -11.77 4.74
C SER A 40 2.34 -10.99 5.65
N ASP A 41 3.04 -11.62 6.58
CA ASP A 41 4.13 -11.03 7.39
C ASP A 41 5.33 -10.56 6.52
N TYR A 42 5.07 -9.98 5.34
CA TYR A 42 6.00 -9.09 4.68
C TYR A 42 6.47 -8.09 5.71
N ASN A 43 7.75 -7.71 5.65
CA ASN A 43 8.36 -6.69 6.50
C ASN A 43 7.75 -5.31 6.21
N VAL A 44 6.44 -5.17 6.40
CA VAL A 44 5.69 -3.92 6.35
C VAL A 44 6.00 -3.23 7.65
N THR A 45 6.71 -2.13 7.54
CA THR A 45 7.00 -1.25 8.66
C THR A 45 5.71 -0.61 9.16
N GLU A 46 5.74 -0.14 10.40
CA GLU A 46 4.61 0.58 11.00
C GLU A 46 4.21 1.81 10.17
N GLU A 47 5.17 2.46 9.53
CA GLU A 47 4.96 3.59 8.62
C GLU A 47 4.23 3.17 7.34
N GLU A 48 4.62 2.06 6.70
CA GLU A 48 3.91 1.52 5.53
C GLU A 48 2.49 1.08 5.87
N SER A 49 2.29 0.42 7.01
CA SER A 49 0.96 0.02 7.49
C SER A 49 0.06 1.24 7.72
N SER A 50 0.62 2.30 8.32
CA SER A 50 -0.08 3.58 8.51
C SER A 50 -0.47 4.23 7.17
N GLN A 51 0.41 4.21 6.17
CA GLN A 51 0.11 4.73 4.83
C GLN A 51 -1.00 3.94 4.13
N ILE A 52 -0.97 2.61 4.21
CA ILE A 52 -2.01 1.76 3.62
C ILE A 52 -3.35 1.97 4.31
N ASN A 53 -3.36 2.02 5.65
CA ASN A 53 -4.59 2.30 6.41
C ASN A 53 -5.18 3.66 6.03
N ARG A 54 -4.34 4.68 5.83
CA ARG A 54 -4.79 5.99 5.36
C ARG A 54 -5.45 5.92 3.98
N ILE A 55 -4.89 5.17 3.04
CA ILE A 55 -5.53 4.96 1.73
C ILE A 55 -6.88 4.25 1.89
N PHE A 56 -6.98 3.24 2.75
CA PHE A 56 -8.24 2.55 3.01
C PHE A 56 -9.28 3.49 3.64
N ASP A 57 -8.88 4.35 4.57
CA ASP A 57 -9.73 5.40 5.14
C ASP A 57 -10.17 6.40 4.07
N ASP A 58 -9.26 6.84 3.19
CA ASP A 58 -9.58 7.76 2.10
C ASP A 58 -10.57 7.14 1.11
N VAL A 59 -10.48 5.83 0.84
CA VAL A 59 -11.46 5.11 0.02
C VAL A 59 -12.80 4.99 0.75
N GLN A 60 -12.78 4.67 2.05
CA GLN A 60 -13.99 4.48 2.85
C GLN A 60 -14.74 5.81 3.08
N THR A 61 -14.01 6.91 3.22
CA THR A 61 -14.56 8.27 3.31
C THR A 61 -15.03 8.82 1.96
N GLY A 62 -14.68 8.16 0.86
CA GLY A 62 -15.01 8.57 -0.51
C GLY A 62 -14.09 9.65 -1.08
N SER A 63 -12.98 9.95 -0.41
CA SER A 63 -11.90 10.83 -0.89
C SER A 63 -11.13 10.20 -2.05
N LEU A 64 -11.03 8.86 -2.05
CA LEU A 64 -10.43 8.04 -3.10
C LEU A 64 -11.51 7.19 -3.77
N LYS A 65 -11.51 7.14 -5.11
CA LYS A 65 -12.46 6.29 -5.84
C LYS A 65 -11.91 4.89 -5.99
N LEU A 66 -12.62 3.89 -5.45
CA LEU A 66 -12.34 2.50 -5.80
C LEU A 66 -12.83 2.23 -7.23
N VAL A 67 -11.89 1.89 -8.12
CA VAL A 67 -12.13 1.53 -9.52
C VAL A 67 -11.77 0.05 -9.74
N ASP A 68 -12.33 -0.59 -10.76
CA ASP A 68 -12.07 -2.01 -11.08
C ASP A 68 -11.09 -2.13 -12.26
#